data_AF-A0A2G4DL50-F1
#
_entry.id   AF-A0A2G4DL50-F1
#
_cell.length_a   1.000
_cell.length_b   1.000
_cell.length_c   1.000
_cell.angle_alpha   90.00
_cell.angle_beta   90.00
_cell.angle_gamma   90.00
#
_symmetry.space_group_name_H-M   'P 1'
#
loop_
_entity.id
_entity.type
_entity.pdbx_description
1 polymer ?
#
loop_
_entity_poly.entity_id
_entity_poly.type
_entity_poly.pdbx_seq_one_letter_code
_entity_poly.pdbx_strand_id
1 'polypeptide(L)'
;MRERLLVAKPASSRERKTTPNEQSLAFSQSFQSVGALVRRLVDQGLEVDIHCRSEDEERTQENQIPLHKQVYVITTLDREVKGDLSKIYLRVMRELAVQHGAPLDVINEHDQRLSLPTDLATISAKILGYATGRRTTLDLTAAEEDLLLLRYIHLSASWNAVKDRNRTSIEPMFINRPTDDHQRIIHGNR
;
A
#
# COMPACT_ATOMS: atom_id res chain seq x y z
N MET A 1 1.27 4.15 12.82
CA MET A 1 0.13 3.32 12.36
C MET A 1 0.71 2.01 11.85
N ARG A 2 0.08 0.88 12.14
CA ARG A 2 0.51 -0.42 11.61
C ARG A 2 -0.32 -0.78 10.38
N GLU A 3 0.33 -0.99 9.25
CA GLU A 3 -0.29 -1.46 8.00
C GLU A 3 -0.19 -2.98 7.96
N ARG A 4 -1.31 -3.68 7.70
CA ARG A 4 -1.36 -5.12 7.44
C ARG A 4 -2.17 -5.34 6.18
N LEU A 5 -1.48 -5.55 5.07
CA LEU A 5 -2.05 -5.40 3.74
C LEU A 5 -1.88 -6.67 2.94
N LEU A 6 -2.94 -7.09 2.25
CA LEU A 6 -2.85 -7.96 1.08
C LEU A 6 -2.35 -7.10 -0.10
N VAL A 7 -1.08 -7.24 -0.45
CA VAL A 7 -0.38 -6.38 -1.43
C VAL A 7 -0.45 -6.91 -2.86
N ALA A 8 -0.97 -8.12 -3.04
CA ALA A 8 -1.21 -8.74 -4.32
C ALA A 8 -2.63 -9.32 -4.35
N LYS A 9 -3.18 -9.50 -5.55
CA LYS A 9 -4.53 -10.04 -5.73
C LYS A 9 -4.53 -11.49 -5.22
N PRO A 10 -5.42 -11.87 -4.29
CA PRO A 10 -5.56 -13.25 -3.87
C PRO A 10 -5.76 -14.15 -5.09
N ALA A 11 -4.91 -15.16 -5.22
CA ALA A 11 -4.86 -16.03 -6.39
C ALA A 11 -5.20 -17.46 -6.00
N SER A 12 -5.80 -18.20 -6.92
CA SER A 12 -6.06 -19.63 -6.73
C SER A 12 -5.97 -20.38 -8.05
N SER A 13 -5.47 -21.61 -8.01
CA SER A 13 -5.36 -22.47 -9.18
C SER A 13 -5.60 -23.92 -8.81
N ARG A 14 -6.15 -24.67 -9.75
CA ARG A 14 -6.29 -26.12 -9.64
C ARG A 14 -5.00 -26.76 -10.13
N GLU A 15 -4.36 -27.54 -9.27
CA GLU A 15 -3.05 -28.15 -9.52
C GLU A 15 -3.12 -29.66 -9.38
N ARG A 16 -2.17 -30.38 -9.98
CA ARG A 16 -1.99 -31.80 -9.68
C ARG A 16 -1.61 -31.96 -8.21
N LYS A 17 -2.06 -33.04 -7.58
CA LYS A 17 -1.75 -33.33 -6.16
C LYS A 17 -0.24 -33.33 -5.87
N THR A 18 0.55 -33.77 -6.85
CA THR A 18 2.02 -33.87 -6.76
C THR A 18 2.74 -32.52 -6.95
N THR A 19 2.09 -31.49 -7.51
CA THR A 19 2.73 -30.19 -7.76
C THR A 19 2.98 -29.48 -6.42
N PRO A 20 4.20 -29.04 -6.10
CA PRO A 20 4.45 -28.19 -4.92
C PRO A 20 3.66 -26.88 -5.00
N ASN A 21 3.20 -26.35 -3.87
CA ASN A 21 2.34 -25.16 -3.86
C ASN A 21 3.05 -23.92 -4.43
N GLU A 22 4.36 -23.83 -4.21
CA GLU A 22 5.25 -22.76 -4.67
C GLU A 22 5.47 -22.78 -6.18
N GLN A 23 5.14 -23.91 -6.84
CA GLN A 23 5.20 -24.06 -8.30
C GLN A 23 3.83 -23.91 -8.97
N SER A 24 2.79 -23.58 -8.21
CA SER A 24 1.45 -23.39 -8.74
C SER A 24 1.32 -22.14 -9.61
N LEU A 25 0.35 -22.15 -10.52
CA LEU A 25 -0.02 -20.96 -11.28
C LEU A 25 -0.46 -19.82 -10.34
N ALA A 26 -1.17 -20.13 -9.25
CA ALA A 26 -1.58 -19.16 -8.24
C ALA A 26 -0.38 -18.44 -7.61
N PHE A 27 0.72 -19.16 -7.35
CA PHE A 27 1.94 -18.57 -6.80
C PHE A 27 2.54 -17.53 -7.75
N SER A 28 2.70 -17.91 -9.02
CA SER A 28 3.21 -17.01 -10.07
C SER A 28 2.31 -15.78 -10.25
N GLN A 29 0.99 -15.97 -10.29
CA GLN A 29 0.01 -14.89 -10.42
C GLN A 29 0.06 -13.90 -9.24
N SER A 30 0.15 -14.42 -8.01
CA SER A 30 0.27 -13.57 -6.81
C SER A 30 1.50 -12.68 -6.92
N PHE A 31 2.66 -13.26 -7.23
CA PHE A 31 3.92 -12.51 -7.39
C PHE A 31 3.86 -11.46 -8.50
N GLN A 32 3.31 -11.82 -9.67
CA GLN A 32 3.17 -10.89 -10.81
C GLN A 32 2.25 -9.71 -10.49
N SER A 33 1.23 -9.92 -9.66
CA SER A 33 0.27 -8.88 -9.29
C SER A 33 0.79 -7.87 -8.25
N VAL A 34 1.97 -8.08 -7.67
CA VAL A 34 2.59 -7.11 -6.76
C VAL A 34 2.99 -5.85 -7.53
N GLY A 35 2.41 -4.71 -7.14
CA GLY A 35 2.65 -3.41 -7.78
C GLY A 35 4.05 -2.83 -7.54
N ALA A 36 4.46 -1.87 -8.39
CA ALA A 36 5.80 -1.29 -8.39
C ALA A 36 6.22 -0.62 -7.07
N LEU A 37 5.30 0.04 -6.37
CA LEU A 37 5.59 0.67 -5.07
C LEU A 37 5.97 -0.37 -4.01
N VAL A 38 5.30 -1.52 -3.98
CA VAL A 38 5.61 -2.61 -3.05
C VAL A 38 6.94 -3.26 -3.43
N ARG A 39 7.22 -3.43 -4.73
CA ARG A 39 8.54 -3.91 -5.19
C ARG A 39 9.67 -2.98 -4.74
N ARG A 40 9.51 -1.66 -4.88
CA ARG A 40 10.49 -0.67 -4.40
C ARG A 40 10.71 -0.77 -2.88
N LEU A 41 9.65 -1.03 -2.10
CA LEU A 41 9.79 -1.28 -0.66
C LEU A 41 10.57 -2.57 -0.36
N VAL A 42 10.32 -3.64 -1.12
CA VAL A 42 11.08 -4.89 -1.02
C VAL A 42 12.55 -4.67 -1.37
N ASP A 43 12.84 -3.89 -2.41
CA ASP A 43 14.21 -3.53 -2.81
C ASP A 43 14.93 -2.68 -1.72
N GLN A 44 14.17 -1.98 -0.88
CA GLN A 44 14.66 -1.25 0.30
C GLN A 44 14.82 -2.15 1.55
N GLY A 45 14.57 -3.46 1.43
CA GLY A 45 14.74 -4.44 2.51
C GLY A 45 13.48 -4.73 3.32
N LEU A 46 12.29 -4.29 2.86
CA LEU A 46 11.03 -4.66 3.50
C LEU A 46 10.61 -6.07 3.10
N GLU A 47 10.25 -6.91 4.07
CA GLU A 47 9.83 -8.28 3.80
C GLU A 47 8.32 -8.37 3.47
N VAL A 48 7.98 -9.22 2.51
CA VAL A 48 6.61 -9.64 2.22
C VAL A 48 6.47 -11.12 2.53
N ASP A 49 5.36 -11.50 3.16
CA ASP A 49 5.07 -12.90 3.45
C ASP A 49 4.17 -13.47 2.36
N ILE A 50 4.53 -14.62 1.81
CA ILE A 50 3.69 -15.36 0.86
C ILE A 50 3.12 -16.58 1.58
N HIS A 51 1.80 -16.59 1.76
CA HIS A 51 1.09 -17.70 2.39
C HIS A 51 0.45 -18.55 1.30
N CYS A 52 0.83 -19.83 1.28
CA CYS A 52 0.28 -20.81 0.36
C CYS A 52 -0.46 -21.89 1.15
N ARG A 53 -1.74 -22.10 0.83
CA ARG A 53 -2.52 -23.23 1.35
C ARG A 53 -3.08 -24.05 0.20
N SER A 54 -3.36 -25.32 0.45
CA SER A 54 -4.05 -26.16 -0.53
C SER A 54 -5.12 -27.01 0.11
N GLU A 55 -6.20 -27.22 -0.62
CA GLU A 55 -7.32 -28.09 -0.26
C GLU A 55 -7.43 -29.17 -1.33
N ASP A 56 -7.49 -30.43 -0.91
CA ASP A 56 -7.67 -31.54 -1.85
C ASP A 56 -9.08 -31.54 -2.43
N GLU A 57 -9.21 -32.00 -3.68
CA GLU A 57 -10.54 -32.21 -4.24
C GLU A 57 -11.30 -33.31 -3.50
N GLU A 58 -12.63 -33.17 -3.48
CA GLU A 58 -13.52 -34.17 -2.90
C GLU A 58 -13.28 -35.55 -3.53
N ARG A 59 -13.18 -36.56 -2.66
CA ARG A 59 -12.93 -37.94 -3.06
C ARG A 59 -14.23 -38.52 -3.58
N THR A 60 -14.18 -39.12 -4.77
CA THR A 60 -15.33 -39.85 -5.33
C THR A 60 -15.51 -41.24 -4.69
N GLN A 61 -14.47 -41.81 -4.09
CA GLN A 61 -14.49 -43.11 -3.42
C GLN A 61 -13.61 -43.10 -2.15
N GLU A 62 -14.01 -43.89 -1.14
CA GLU A 62 -13.19 -44.14 0.04
C GLU A 62 -11.83 -44.74 -0.37
N ASN A 63 -10.75 -44.22 0.20
CA ASN A 63 -9.34 -44.60 -0.05
C ASN A 63 -8.70 -44.16 -1.39
N GLN A 64 -9.39 -43.40 -2.26
CA GLN A 64 -8.75 -42.85 -3.46
C GLN A 64 -7.81 -41.69 -3.13
N ILE A 65 -6.58 -41.67 -3.65
CA ILE A 65 -5.71 -40.48 -3.56
C ILE A 65 -6.27 -39.40 -4.50
N PRO A 66 -6.54 -38.17 -4.03
CA PRO A 66 -6.98 -37.08 -4.90
C PRO A 66 -5.98 -36.82 -6.02
N LEU A 67 -6.45 -36.70 -7.27
CA LEU A 67 -5.58 -36.42 -8.41
C LEU A 67 -5.18 -34.94 -8.48
N HIS A 68 -6.04 -34.07 -7.98
CA HIS A 68 -5.84 -32.63 -7.97
C HIS A 68 -6.11 -32.04 -6.59
N LYS A 69 -5.64 -30.81 -6.43
CA LYS A 69 -5.87 -29.95 -5.27
C LYS A 69 -6.12 -28.53 -5.75
N GLN A 70 -6.86 -27.76 -4.97
CA GLN A 70 -6.96 -26.32 -5.14
C GLN A 70 -5.88 -25.65 -4.30
N VAL A 71 -5.02 -24.85 -4.92
CA VAL A 71 -4.00 -24.03 -4.24
C VAL A 71 -4.50 -22.59 -4.15
N TYR A 72 -4.33 -21.98 -2.98
CA TYR A 72 -4.65 -20.58 -2.72
C TYR A 72 -3.39 -19.87 -2.23
N VAL A 73 -3.13 -18.69 -2.79
CA VAL A 73 -1.97 -17.88 -2.46
C VAL A 73 -2.40 -16.46 -2.12
N ILE A 74 -1.86 -15.95 -1.02
CA ILE A 74 -1.97 -14.55 -0.61
C ILE A 74 -0.59 -14.00 -0.28
N THR A 75 -0.34 -12.75 -0.63
CA THR A 75 0.90 -12.04 -0.28
C THR A 75 0.57 -10.89 0.65
N THR A 76 1.18 -10.89 1.83
CA THR A 76 0.95 -9.89 2.87
C THR A 76 2.17 -9.02 3.13
N LEU A 77 1.93 -7.78 3.53
CA LEU A 77 2.93 -6.84 4.02
C LEU A 77 2.49 -6.35 5.40
N ASP A 78 3.38 -6.42 6.39
CA ASP A 78 3.19 -5.80 7.71
C ASP A 78 4.32 -4.80 7.97
N ARG A 79 3.96 -3.53 8.20
CA ARG A 79 4.94 -2.48 8.51
C ARG A 79 4.35 -1.39 9.38
N GLU A 80 5.23 -0.61 10.01
CA GLU A 80 4.85 0.62 10.70
C GLU A 80 5.09 1.85 9.82
N VAL A 81 4.07 2.70 9.71
CA VAL A 81 4.12 3.98 8.98
C VAL A 81 3.71 5.12 9.88
N LYS A 82 4.45 6.22 9.82
CA LYS A 82 4.22 7.43 10.60
C LYS A 82 3.34 8.41 9.83
N GLY A 83 2.40 9.04 10.53
CA GLY A 83 1.49 10.03 9.94
C GLY A 83 2.08 11.44 9.79
N ASP A 84 3.36 11.65 10.13
CA ASP A 84 3.96 12.99 10.22
C ASP A 84 4.07 13.73 8.88
N LEU A 85 4.02 13.02 7.74
CA LEU A 85 3.98 13.64 6.41
C LEU A 85 2.74 14.55 6.23
N SER A 86 1.62 14.22 6.88
CA SER A 86 0.43 15.07 6.88
C SER A 86 0.69 16.46 7.48
N LYS A 87 1.64 16.58 8.40
CA LYS A 87 2.04 17.86 9.02
C LYS A 87 2.78 18.77 8.03
N ILE A 88 3.40 18.21 7.00
CA ILE A 88 3.98 18.99 5.89
C ILE A 88 2.84 19.55 5.03
N TYR A 89 1.85 18.72 4.67
CA TYR A 89 0.69 19.17 3.90
C TYR A 89 -0.09 20.27 4.63
N LEU A 90 -0.25 20.14 5.95
CA LEU A 90 -0.83 21.19 6.79
C LEU A 90 -0.06 22.51 6.67
N ARG A 91 1.29 22.48 6.77
CA ARG A 91 2.14 23.67 6.63
C ARG A 91 1.99 24.31 5.25
N VAL A 92 1.96 23.50 4.19
CA VAL A 92 1.74 23.96 2.81
C VAL A 92 0.40 24.69 2.70
N MET A 93 -0.69 24.05 3.11
CA MET A 93 -2.03 24.62 3.00
C MET A 93 -2.19 25.88 3.84
N ARG A 94 -1.64 25.90 5.06
CA ARG A 94 -1.64 27.08 5.94
C ARG A 94 -0.91 28.25 5.29
N GLU A 95 0.27 28.00 4.74
CA GLU A 95 1.09 29.03 4.11
C GLU A 95 0.41 29.63 2.87
N LEU A 96 -0.15 28.78 2.01
CA LEU A 96 -0.95 29.24 0.87
C LEU A 96 -2.17 30.05 1.31
N ALA A 97 -2.91 29.57 2.32
CA ALA A 97 -4.08 30.28 2.82
C ALA A 97 -3.74 31.68 3.39
N VAL A 98 -2.65 31.80 4.15
CA VAL A 98 -2.18 33.08 4.70
C VAL A 98 -1.73 34.04 3.61
N GLN A 99 -1.06 33.54 2.56
CA GLN A 99 -0.71 34.36 1.38
C GLN A 99 -1.95 34.94 0.68
N HIS A 100 -3.09 34.27 0.82
CA HIS A 100 -4.40 34.72 0.32
C HIS A 100 -5.27 35.40 1.39
N GLY A 101 -4.70 35.84 2.52
CA GLY A 101 -5.36 36.67 3.52
C GLY A 101 -6.15 35.92 4.59
N ALA A 102 -6.06 34.58 4.65
CA ALA A 102 -6.68 33.82 5.73
C ALA A 102 -5.97 34.11 7.07
N PRO A 103 -6.72 34.41 8.16
CA PRO A 103 -6.14 34.75 9.46
C PRO A 103 -5.78 33.47 10.25
N LEU A 104 -4.85 32.68 9.74
CA LEU A 104 -4.38 31.45 10.41
C LEU A 104 -3.13 31.72 11.25
N ASP A 105 -3.15 31.25 12.49
CA ASP A 105 -2.02 31.35 13.41
C ASP A 105 -0.76 30.67 12.87
N VAL A 106 0.40 31.09 13.39
CA VAL A 106 1.67 30.42 13.12
C VAL A 106 1.67 29.06 13.81
N ILE A 107 2.18 28.04 13.11
CA ILE A 107 2.33 26.71 13.67
C ILE A 107 3.43 26.74 14.75
N ASN A 108 3.05 26.43 15.98
CA ASN A 108 4.00 26.34 17.09
C ASN A 108 4.84 25.06 16.98
N GLU A 109 6.12 25.19 16.69
CA GLU A 109 7.05 24.06 16.56
C GLU A 109 7.33 23.34 17.89
N HIS A 110 6.95 23.94 19.03
CA HIS A 110 7.02 23.29 20.35
C HIS A 110 5.78 22.46 20.69
N ASP A 111 4.68 22.57 19.92
CA ASP A 111 3.53 21.67 20.08
C ASP A 111 3.86 20.30 19.47
N GLN A 112 3.98 19.26 20.30
CA GLN A 112 4.31 17.90 19.87
C GLN A 112 3.33 17.32 18.83
N ARG A 113 2.09 17.80 18.80
CA ARG A 113 1.09 17.37 17.81
C ARG A 113 1.40 17.91 16.41
N LEU A 114 2.11 19.03 16.33
CA LEU A 114 2.39 19.75 15.08
C LEU A 114 3.86 19.74 14.70
N SER A 115 4.76 19.50 15.65
CA SER A 115 6.21 19.45 15.42
C SER A 115 6.57 18.34 14.42
N LEU A 116 7.54 18.64 13.56
CA LEU A 116 8.05 17.69 12.58
C LEU A 116 9.24 16.90 13.16
N PRO A 117 9.31 15.58 12.89
CA PRO A 117 10.53 14.83 13.06
C PRO A 117 11.70 15.46 12.28
N THR A 118 12.92 15.40 12.83
CA THR A 118 14.10 16.02 12.23
C THR A 118 14.39 15.54 10.81
N ASP A 119 14.13 14.26 10.53
CA ASP A 119 14.32 13.66 9.20
C ASP A 119 13.33 14.18 8.13
N LEU A 120 12.24 14.83 8.54
CA LEU A 120 11.30 15.51 7.64
C LEU A 120 11.57 17.00 7.47
N ALA A 121 12.49 17.61 8.24
CA ALA A 121 12.71 19.05 8.22
C ALA A 121 13.14 19.56 6.83
N THR A 122 14.17 18.93 6.23
CA THR A 122 14.67 19.28 4.90
C THR A 122 13.61 19.05 3.81
N ILE A 123 12.92 17.91 3.88
CA ILE A 123 11.84 17.55 2.94
C ILE A 123 10.70 18.57 3.03
N SER A 124 10.32 18.97 4.25
CA SER A 124 9.28 19.98 4.47
C SER A 124 9.66 21.32 3.85
N ALA A 125 10.90 21.77 4.01
CA ALA A 125 11.37 23.02 3.42
C ALA A 125 11.33 22.99 1.88
N LYS A 126 11.71 21.85 1.27
CA LYS A 126 11.64 21.63 -0.19
C LYS A 126 10.21 21.65 -0.70
N ILE A 127 9.32 20.84 -0.10
CA ILE A 127 7.91 20.76 -0.47
C ILE A 127 7.23 22.12 -0.31
N LEU A 128 7.47 22.82 0.81
CA LEU A 128 6.90 24.14 1.06
C LEU A 128 7.38 25.15 0.02
N GLY A 129 8.69 25.21 -0.24
CA GLY A 129 9.25 26.14 -1.21
C GLY A 129 8.71 25.93 -2.62
N TYR A 130 8.57 24.68 -3.04
CA TYR A 130 7.96 24.33 -4.33
C TYR A 130 6.47 24.72 -4.38
N ALA A 131 5.68 24.29 -3.38
CA ALA A 131 4.24 24.51 -3.36
C ALA A 131 3.85 25.99 -3.30
N THR A 132 4.67 26.84 -2.67
CA THR A 132 4.43 28.29 -2.59
C THR A 132 5.13 29.08 -3.70
N GLY A 133 5.67 28.42 -4.74
CA GLY A 133 6.33 29.08 -5.87
C GLY A 133 7.69 29.75 -5.55
N ARG A 134 8.26 29.55 -4.36
CA ARG A 134 9.60 30.04 -4.00
C ARG A 134 10.71 29.21 -4.66
N ARG A 135 10.38 28.02 -5.11
CA ARG A 135 11.21 27.12 -5.93
C ARG A 135 10.42 26.68 -7.15
N THR A 136 11.11 26.55 -8.28
CA THR A 136 10.52 26.06 -9.54
C THR A 136 10.41 24.54 -9.58
N THR A 137 11.24 23.85 -8.79
CA THR A 137 11.36 22.39 -8.74
C THR A 137 11.30 21.89 -7.29
N LEU A 138 10.81 20.65 -7.13
CA LEU A 138 10.70 20.01 -5.82
C LEU A 138 12.05 19.49 -5.30
N ASP A 139 12.87 18.93 -6.19
CA ASP A 139 14.25 18.46 -5.93
C ASP A 139 14.41 17.57 -4.68
N LEU A 140 13.51 16.60 -4.50
CA LEU A 140 13.75 15.50 -3.57
C LEU A 140 14.87 14.60 -4.13
N THR A 141 15.82 14.26 -3.27
CA THR A 141 16.84 13.25 -3.54
C THR A 141 16.22 11.85 -3.50
N ALA A 142 16.86 10.88 -4.16
CA ALA A 142 16.43 9.48 -4.10
C ALA A 142 16.31 8.98 -2.64
N ALA A 143 17.27 9.34 -1.78
CA ALA A 143 17.24 8.96 -0.37
C ALA A 143 16.06 9.59 0.41
N GLU A 144 15.66 10.82 0.08
CA GLU A 144 14.49 11.45 0.69
C GLU A 144 13.19 10.81 0.19
N GLU A 145 13.10 10.47 -1.09
CA GLU A 145 11.95 9.73 -1.63
C GLU A 145 11.84 8.33 -1.01
N ASP A 146 12.96 7.62 -0.88
CA ASP A 146 13.02 6.30 -0.26
C ASP A 146 12.61 6.38 1.22
N LEU A 147 13.09 7.39 1.95
CA LEU A 147 12.67 7.66 3.32
C LEU A 147 11.16 7.89 3.43
N LEU A 148 10.60 8.71 2.53
CA LEU A 148 9.17 8.98 2.50
C LEU A 148 8.37 7.71 2.23
N LEU A 149 8.75 6.94 1.20
CA LEU A 149 8.07 5.71 0.83
C LEU A 149 8.11 4.68 1.97
N LEU A 150 9.27 4.49 2.58
CA LEU A 150 9.50 3.50 3.63
C LEU A 150 8.75 3.83 4.91
N ARG A 151 8.74 5.09 5.35
CA ARG A 151 8.34 5.46 6.72
C ARG A 151 7.11 6.34 6.84
N TYR A 152 6.72 7.05 5.79
CA TYR A 152 5.74 8.14 5.90
C TYR A 152 4.59 8.11 4.87
N ILE A 153 4.77 7.45 3.73
CA ILE A 153 3.73 7.29 2.70
C ILE A 153 2.95 6.02 2.99
N HIS A 154 1.64 6.15 3.18
CA HIS A 154 0.73 5.03 3.39
C HIS A 154 0.39 4.31 2.09
N LEU A 155 0.33 2.98 2.12
CA LEU A 155 -0.19 2.17 1.01
C LEU A 155 -1.71 2.07 1.13
N SER A 156 -2.41 3.06 0.58
CA SER A 156 -3.88 3.12 0.63
C SER A 156 -4.55 2.06 -0.23
N ALA A 157 -3.91 1.65 -1.33
CA ALA A 157 -4.41 0.58 -2.21
C ALA A 157 -3.96 -0.81 -1.70
N SER A 158 -4.92 -1.71 -1.49
CA SER A 158 -4.69 -3.10 -1.06
C SER A 158 -5.87 -4.01 -1.41
N TRP A 159 -5.61 -5.31 -1.43
CA TRP A 159 -6.60 -6.36 -1.62
C TRP A 159 -7.20 -6.85 -0.28
N ASN A 160 -7.24 -5.98 0.73
CA ASN A 160 -7.90 -6.33 1.99
C ASN A 160 -9.41 -6.45 1.78
N ALA A 161 -9.94 -7.66 2.04
CA ALA A 161 -11.36 -7.93 1.94
C ALA A 161 -12.12 -7.30 3.11
N VAL A 162 -13.24 -6.64 2.83
CA VAL A 162 -14.16 -6.16 3.85
C VAL A 162 -15.18 -7.26 4.16
N LYS A 163 -15.23 -7.69 5.42
CA LYS A 163 -16.28 -8.57 5.93
C LYS A 163 -17.52 -7.74 6.25
N ASP A 164 -18.41 -7.58 5.27
CA ASP A 164 -19.71 -6.95 5.53
C ASP A 164 -20.71 -7.99 6.04
N ARG A 165 -21.29 -7.74 7.22
CA ARG A 165 -22.27 -8.63 7.85
C ARG A 165 -23.68 -8.50 7.26
N ASN A 166 -23.95 -7.44 6.50
CA ASN A 166 -25.29 -7.13 5.97
C ASN A 166 -25.47 -7.49 4.48
N ARG A 167 -24.51 -8.21 3.88
CA ARG A 167 -24.59 -8.63 2.48
C ARG A 167 -25.09 -10.06 2.36
N THR A 168 -25.98 -10.27 1.40
CA THR A 168 -26.52 -11.59 1.03
C THR A 168 -25.56 -12.38 0.12
N SER A 169 -24.57 -11.72 -0.48
CA SER A 169 -23.51 -12.33 -1.29
C SER A 169 -22.29 -12.69 -0.43
N ILE A 170 -21.79 -13.92 -0.56
CA ILE A 170 -20.62 -14.45 0.16
C ILE A 170 -19.28 -13.98 -0.45
N GLU A 171 -19.31 -13.32 -1.62
CA GLU A 171 -18.09 -12.91 -2.33
C GLU A 171 -17.30 -11.80 -1.61
N PRO A 172 -15.95 -11.89 -1.58
CA PRO A 172 -15.12 -10.89 -0.95
C PRO A 172 -15.16 -9.57 -1.73
N MET A 173 -15.35 -8.45 -1.02
CA MET A 173 -15.24 -7.11 -1.60
C MET A 173 -13.94 -6.44 -1.18
N PHE A 174 -13.21 -5.94 -2.17
CA PHE A 174 -11.94 -5.24 -1.99
C PHE A 174 -12.14 -3.75 -2.25
N ILE A 175 -12.56 -2.98 -1.23
CA ILE A 175 -12.87 -1.54 -1.36
C ILE A 175 -11.64 -0.75 -1.79
N ASN A 176 -10.47 -1.13 -1.29
CA ASN A 176 -9.21 -0.44 -1.55
C ASN A 176 -8.42 -1.06 -2.71
N ARG A 177 -9.03 -1.91 -3.56
CA ARG A 177 -8.28 -2.57 -4.62
C ARG A 177 -7.58 -1.54 -5.53
N PRO A 178 -6.32 -1.77 -5.93
CA PRO A 178 -5.68 -0.96 -6.94
C PRO A 178 -6.40 -1.08 -8.30
N THR A 179 -6.17 -0.12 -9.20
CA THR A 179 -6.47 -0.30 -10.62
C THR A 179 -5.57 -1.37 -11.22
N ASP A 180 -5.97 -1.94 -12.36
CA ASP A 180 -5.21 -3.01 -13.01
C ASP A 180 -3.76 -2.59 -13.37
N ASP A 181 -3.56 -1.31 -13.67
CA ASP A 181 -2.26 -0.69 -14.00
C ASP A 181 -1.57 0.00 -12.82
N HIS A 182 -2.17 -0.03 -11.63
CA HIS A 182 -1.71 0.67 -10.42
C HIS A 182 -1.59 2.20 -10.58
N GLN A 183 -2.28 2.80 -11.56
CA GLN A 183 -2.34 4.24 -11.77
C GLN A 183 -3.66 4.83 -11.27
N ARG A 184 -3.58 5.95 -10.56
CA ARG A 184 -4.79 6.68 -10.14
C ARG A 184 -5.46 7.29 -11.36
N ILE A 185 -6.75 7.01 -11.55
CA ILE A 185 -7.57 7.66 -12.56
C ILE A 185 -7.72 9.15 -12.18
N ILE A 186 -7.36 10.04 -13.11
CA ILE A 186 -7.49 11.49 -12.97
C ILE A 186 -8.62 11.96 -13.87
N HIS A 187 -9.62 12.59 -13.26
CA HIS A 187 -10.70 13.24 -13.98
C HIS A 187 -10.38 14.73 -14.09
N GLY A 188 -10.35 15.26 -15.31
CA GLY A 188 -10.13 16.68 -15.54
C GLY A 188 -11.27 17.52 -14.95
N ASN A 189 -10.94 18.75 -14.55
CA ASN A 189 -11.94 19.75 -14.22
C ASN A 189 -12.65 20.13 -15.54
N ARG A 190 -13.97 19.95 -15.58
CA ARG A 190 -14.83 20.50 -16.62
C ARG A 190 -15.33 21.88 -16.20
#